data_AF-A0A329LZV1-F1
#
_entry.id   AF-A0A329LZV1-F1
#
_cell.length_a   1.000
_cell.length_b   1.000
_cell.length_c   1.000
_cell.angle_alpha   90.00
_cell.angle_beta   90.00
_cell.angle_gamma   90.00
#
_symmetry.space_group_name_H-M   'P 1'
#
loop_
_entity.id
_entity.type
_entity.pdbx_description
1 polymer ?
#
loop_
_entity_poly.entity_id
_entity_poly.type
_entity_poly.pdbx_seq_one_letter_code
_entity_poly.pdbx_strand_id
1 'polypeptide(L)'
;MTMLHGTTATVLTVAVVAFIAASLLRSLHGVVRHERLRQDYRRTVMAMRWWMIPGAIGQLTVVVAVYVALVNVFPLLSWGWWRMLGNSGNVTLAQTGQSGLIWKVVGVAVPILAAAVVPWLAHAEELAFRDRAERQGVRRKVTRQVAFGLTHFWAGIPIAACLALTISGLYFLMVYLRAIAALGPELAAAQEMPKYERLPYPAPPANLGQHPDAAAELQRERERVRMENERRRNEWADNLGYQITASRDRVDQVRRRAVAKSAAAHAVSNWVLIVLLVLFLARRALVS
;
A
#
# COMPACT_ATOMS: atom_id res chain seq x y z
N MET A 1 13.95 -19.50 28.41
CA MET A 1 13.33 -18.15 28.50
C MET A 1 12.33 -18.16 29.64
N THR A 2 12.53 -17.35 30.65
CA THR A 2 11.62 -17.19 31.80
C THR A 2 10.36 -16.43 31.34
N MET A 3 9.19 -17.06 31.43
CA MET A 3 7.92 -16.38 31.17
C MET A 3 7.59 -15.44 32.35
N LEU A 4 7.06 -14.25 32.05
CA LEU A 4 6.51 -13.37 33.08
C LEU A 4 5.21 -14.01 33.58
N HIS A 5 5.10 -14.22 34.89
CA HIS A 5 3.90 -14.80 35.52
C HIS A 5 3.26 -13.80 36.49
N GLY A 6 1.98 -14.03 36.78
CA GLY A 6 1.24 -13.28 37.80
C GLY A 6 0.89 -11.84 37.40
N THR A 7 0.73 -10.99 38.40
CA THR A 7 0.17 -9.63 38.28
C THR A 7 0.88 -8.79 37.23
N THR A 8 2.21 -8.88 37.12
CA THR A 8 3.00 -8.10 36.15
C THR A 8 2.63 -8.43 34.70
N ALA A 9 2.45 -9.72 34.37
CA ALA A 9 2.08 -10.14 33.03
C ALA A 9 0.67 -9.68 32.65
N THR A 10 -0.27 -9.73 33.61
CA THR A 10 -1.63 -9.22 33.44
C THR A 10 -1.65 -7.71 33.22
N VAL A 11 -0.93 -6.93 34.05
CA VAL A 11 -0.84 -5.47 33.91
C VAL A 11 -0.27 -5.09 32.54
N LEU A 12 0.81 -5.74 32.10
CA LEU A 12 1.39 -5.51 30.77
C LEU A 12 0.42 -5.89 29.64
N THR A 13 -0.30 -7.00 29.78
CA THR A 13 -1.33 -7.44 28.82
C THR A 13 -2.43 -6.38 28.69
N VAL A 14 -2.94 -5.86 29.81
CA VAL A 14 -3.94 -4.78 29.84
C VAL A 14 -3.40 -3.53 29.17
N ALA A 15 -2.19 -3.10 29.51
CA ALA A 15 -1.58 -1.90 28.95
C ALA A 15 -1.43 -1.99 27.41
N VAL A 16 -0.95 -3.13 26.92
CA VAL A 16 -0.75 -3.36 25.48
C VAL A 16 -2.10 -3.42 24.75
N VAL A 17 -3.09 -4.15 25.28
CA VAL A 17 -4.42 -4.23 24.64
C VAL A 17 -5.12 -2.88 24.64
N ALA A 18 -5.04 -2.13 25.73
CA ALA A 18 -5.60 -0.78 25.81
C ALA A 18 -4.93 0.16 24.80
N PHE A 19 -3.59 0.09 24.66
CA PHE A 19 -2.85 0.84 23.65
C PHE A 19 -3.30 0.51 22.22
N ILE A 20 -3.44 -0.78 21.89
CA ILE A 20 -3.92 -1.23 20.58
C ILE A 20 -5.34 -0.72 20.31
N ALA A 21 -6.27 -0.90 21.27
CA ALA A 21 -7.64 -0.43 21.13
C ALA A 21 -7.70 1.09 20.92
N ALA A 22 -6.94 1.86 21.71
CA ALA A 22 -6.84 3.31 21.57
C ALA A 22 -6.24 3.72 20.21
N SER A 23 -5.22 3.01 19.72
CA SER A 23 -4.61 3.25 18.41
C SER A 23 -5.60 2.98 17.25
N LEU A 24 -6.38 1.90 17.34
CA LEU A 24 -7.42 1.58 16.37
C LEU A 24 -8.55 2.62 16.40
N LEU A 25 -9.01 3.05 17.58
CA LEU A 25 -10.01 4.12 17.71
C LEU A 25 -9.51 5.45 17.15
N ARG A 26 -8.26 5.81 17.43
CA ARG A 26 -7.62 7.01 16.88
C ARG A 26 -7.53 6.93 15.36
N SER A 27 -7.19 5.76 14.81
CA SER A 27 -7.13 5.52 13.37
C SER A 27 -8.51 5.65 12.73
N LEU A 28 -9.54 5.04 13.32
CA LEU A 28 -10.92 5.16 12.87
C LEU A 28 -11.40 6.61 12.89
N HIS A 29 -11.16 7.32 13.99
CA HIS A 29 -11.46 8.74 14.11
C HIS A 29 -10.72 9.56 13.04
N GLY A 30 -9.46 9.24 12.77
CA GLY A 30 -8.67 9.82 11.70
C GLY A 30 -9.32 9.65 10.32
N VAL A 31 -9.76 8.43 9.99
CA VAL A 31 -10.46 8.11 8.74
C VAL A 31 -11.77 8.89 8.62
N VAL A 32 -12.53 9.03 9.70
CA VAL A 32 -13.81 9.78 9.70
C VAL A 32 -13.58 11.28 9.51
N ARG A 33 -12.57 11.85 10.18
CA ARG A 33 -12.33 13.31 10.22
C ARG A 33 -11.59 13.84 9.00
N HIS A 34 -10.66 13.09 8.41
CA HIS A 34 -9.78 13.60 7.35
C HIS A 34 -10.23 13.14 5.97
N GLU A 35 -10.62 14.08 5.10
CA GLU A 35 -11.11 13.79 3.75
C GLU A 35 -10.15 12.91 2.95
N ARG A 36 -8.84 13.15 3.03
CA ARG A 36 -7.83 12.35 2.32
C ARG A 36 -7.86 10.87 2.75
N LEU A 37 -7.95 10.59 4.05
CA LEU A 37 -7.97 9.23 4.57
C LEU A 37 -9.28 8.53 4.21
N ARG A 38 -10.40 9.26 4.26
CA ARG A 38 -11.71 8.79 3.82
C ARG A 38 -11.74 8.43 2.33
N GLN A 39 -11.09 9.23 1.48
CA GLN A 39 -10.95 8.93 0.06
C GLN A 39 -10.12 7.67 -0.19
N ASP A 40 -8.98 7.52 0.48
CA ASP A 40 -8.13 6.34 0.35
C ASP A 40 -8.84 5.07 0.87
N TYR A 41 -9.57 5.17 2.00
CA TYR A 41 -10.45 4.11 2.50
C TYR A 41 -11.53 3.73 1.46
N ARG A 42 -12.26 4.72 0.94
CA ARG A 42 -13.33 4.50 -0.05
C ARG A 42 -12.79 3.88 -1.32
N ARG A 43 -11.63 4.32 -1.82
CA ARG A 43 -10.96 3.73 -2.99
C ARG A 43 -10.63 2.26 -2.76
N THR A 44 -10.10 1.90 -1.59
CA THR A 44 -9.80 0.51 -1.24
C THR A 44 -11.08 -0.34 -1.21
N VAL A 45 -12.13 0.10 -0.52
CA VAL A 45 -13.40 -0.65 -0.44
C VAL A 45 -14.02 -0.81 -1.84
N MET A 46 -14.07 0.25 -2.64
CA MET A 46 -14.64 0.22 -3.99
C MET A 46 -13.78 -0.60 -4.98
N ALA A 47 -12.53 -0.89 -4.65
CA ALA A 47 -11.65 -1.76 -5.45
C ALA A 47 -11.80 -3.25 -5.12
N MET A 48 -12.55 -3.61 -4.07
CA MET A 48 -12.83 -5.01 -3.70
C MET A 48 -13.64 -5.71 -4.79
N ARG A 49 -13.30 -6.98 -5.04
CA ARG A 49 -13.98 -7.81 -6.04
C ARG A 49 -14.19 -9.21 -5.47
N TRP A 50 -15.27 -9.87 -5.89
CA TRP A 50 -15.66 -11.19 -5.35
C TRP A 50 -14.54 -12.24 -5.49
N TRP A 51 -13.74 -12.22 -6.57
CA TRP A 51 -12.64 -13.16 -6.80
C TRP A 51 -11.51 -13.04 -5.76
N MET A 52 -11.44 -11.92 -5.02
CA MET A 52 -10.44 -11.74 -3.96
C MET A 52 -10.72 -12.66 -2.77
N ILE A 53 -11.96 -13.12 -2.57
CA ILE A 53 -12.31 -14.06 -1.49
C ILE A 53 -11.66 -15.43 -1.70
N PRO A 54 -11.88 -16.14 -2.83
CA PRO A 54 -11.16 -17.40 -3.07
C PRO A 54 -9.64 -17.19 -3.17
N GLY A 55 -9.19 -16.04 -3.69
CA GLY A 55 -7.77 -15.67 -3.67
C GLY A 55 -7.19 -15.58 -2.26
N ALA A 56 -7.90 -14.91 -1.34
CA ALA A 56 -7.55 -14.81 0.07
C ALA A 56 -7.52 -16.18 0.75
N ILE A 57 -8.53 -17.03 0.51
CA ILE A 57 -8.57 -18.39 1.07
C ILE A 57 -7.36 -19.20 0.59
N GLY A 58 -7.07 -19.22 -0.71
CA GLY A 58 -5.92 -19.94 -1.25
C GLY A 58 -4.60 -19.43 -0.69
N GLN A 59 -4.40 -18.11 -0.65
CA GLN A 59 -3.21 -17.49 -0.07
C GLN A 59 -3.05 -17.80 1.42
N LEU A 60 -4.13 -17.71 2.22
CA LEU A 60 -4.10 -18.01 3.65
C LEU A 60 -3.77 -19.48 3.91
N THR A 61 -4.32 -20.40 3.12
CA THR A 61 -3.99 -21.84 3.20
C THR A 61 -2.49 -22.07 3.01
N VAL A 62 -1.86 -21.43 2.02
CA VAL A 62 -0.42 -21.56 1.79
C VAL A 62 0.39 -20.96 2.94
N VAL A 63 -0.01 -19.79 3.46
CA VAL A 63 0.64 -19.17 4.64
C VAL A 63 0.57 -20.09 5.85
N VAL A 64 -0.60 -20.68 6.14
CA VAL A 64 -0.77 -21.63 7.25
C VAL A 64 0.08 -22.86 7.05
N ALA A 65 0.10 -23.45 5.84
CA ALA A 65 0.93 -24.62 5.55
C ALA A 65 2.42 -24.35 5.76
N VAL A 66 2.93 -23.21 5.29
CA VAL A 66 4.33 -22.82 5.47
C VAL A 66 4.64 -22.51 6.93
N TYR A 67 3.74 -21.83 7.64
CA TYR A 67 3.89 -21.61 9.08
C TYR A 67 4.01 -22.94 9.84
N VAL A 68 3.09 -23.89 9.58
CA VAL A 68 3.11 -25.22 10.20
C VAL A 68 4.41 -25.95 9.89
N ALA A 69 4.87 -25.94 8.63
CA ALA A 69 6.13 -26.56 8.25
C ALA A 69 7.32 -25.94 9.01
N LEU A 70 7.40 -24.60 9.05
CA LEU A 70 8.49 -23.88 9.73
C LEU A 70 8.53 -24.18 11.23
N VAL A 71 7.40 -24.22 11.91
CA VAL A 71 7.36 -24.51 13.36
C VAL A 71 7.72 -25.96 13.67
N ASN A 72 7.32 -26.91 12.82
CA ASN A 72 7.68 -28.32 13.01
C ASN A 72 9.17 -28.60 12.75
N VAL A 73 9.77 -27.91 11.77
CA VAL A 73 11.20 -28.08 11.46
C VAL A 73 12.09 -27.26 12.38
N PHE A 74 11.67 -26.04 12.74
CA PHE A 74 12.43 -25.11 13.56
C PHE A 74 11.58 -24.60 14.74
N PRO A 75 11.47 -25.36 15.84
CA PRO A 75 10.58 -25.02 16.97
C PRO A 75 10.83 -23.64 17.58
N LEU A 76 12.07 -23.16 17.54
CA LEU A 76 12.46 -21.82 18.02
C LEU A 76 11.76 -20.68 17.24
N LEU A 77 11.34 -20.91 15.99
CA LEU A 77 10.61 -19.92 15.19
C LEU A 77 9.16 -19.73 15.65
N SER A 78 8.63 -20.60 16.52
CA SER A 78 7.31 -20.42 17.17
C SER A 78 7.31 -19.34 18.26
N TRP A 79 8.47 -18.75 18.54
CA TRP A 79 8.61 -17.68 19.50
C TRP A 79 8.19 -16.32 18.93
N GLY A 80 7.56 -15.52 19.79
CA GLY A 80 7.21 -14.11 19.58
C GLY A 80 7.06 -13.43 20.95
N TRP A 81 7.33 -12.12 21.03
CA TRP A 81 7.38 -11.41 22.31
C TRP A 81 6.04 -11.45 23.07
N TRP A 82 4.91 -11.49 22.36
CA TRP A 82 3.58 -11.59 22.96
C TRP A 82 3.38 -12.87 23.78
N ARG A 83 4.03 -13.95 23.37
CA ARG A 83 4.01 -15.23 24.08
C ARG A 83 4.76 -15.19 25.41
N MET A 84 5.72 -14.28 25.57
CA MET A 84 6.43 -14.10 26.85
C MET A 84 5.53 -13.57 27.97
N LEU A 85 4.40 -12.95 27.61
CA LEU A 85 3.38 -12.46 28.53
C LEU A 85 2.32 -13.53 28.86
N GLY A 86 2.50 -14.79 28.42
CA GLY A 86 1.53 -15.87 28.60
C GLY A 86 0.37 -15.83 27.59
N ASN A 87 0.44 -14.96 26.58
CA ASN A 87 -0.59 -14.84 25.56
C ASN A 87 -0.26 -15.66 24.29
N SER A 88 -1.19 -15.75 23.34
CA SER A 88 -0.98 -16.42 22.07
C SER A 88 -1.60 -15.64 20.92
N GLY A 89 -1.11 -15.88 19.69
CA GLY A 89 -1.68 -15.28 18.48
C GLY A 89 -1.22 -13.84 18.22
N ASN A 90 -2.16 -13.00 17.79
CA ASN A 90 -1.90 -11.63 17.32
C ASN A 90 -2.43 -10.59 18.32
N VAL A 91 -1.57 -9.66 18.75
CA VAL A 91 -1.93 -8.61 19.71
C VAL A 91 -2.96 -7.64 19.17
N THR A 92 -2.94 -7.38 17.86
CA THR A 92 -3.89 -6.50 17.16
C THR A 92 -5.32 -7.03 17.22
N LEU A 93 -5.48 -8.33 17.44
CA LEU A 93 -6.78 -8.99 17.61
C LEU A 93 -7.12 -9.24 19.08
N ALA A 94 -6.34 -8.68 20.01
CA ALA A 94 -6.46 -8.85 21.46
C ALA A 94 -6.61 -10.32 21.90
N GLN A 95 -5.90 -11.24 21.25
CA GLN A 95 -5.86 -12.64 21.65
C GLN A 95 -5.00 -12.77 22.91
N THR A 96 -5.61 -13.02 24.06
CA THR A 96 -4.94 -13.14 25.35
C THR A 96 -5.14 -14.52 25.97
N GLY A 97 -4.26 -14.90 26.91
CA GLY A 97 -4.45 -16.06 27.77
C GLY A 97 -5.34 -15.78 29.00
N GLN A 98 -5.88 -14.57 29.12
CA GLN A 98 -6.65 -14.12 30.27
C GLN A 98 -8.10 -14.61 30.20
N SER A 99 -8.70 -14.84 31.37
CA SER A 99 -10.08 -15.35 31.51
C SER A 99 -10.99 -14.34 32.19
N GLY A 100 -12.31 -14.47 31.99
CA GLY A 100 -13.32 -13.58 32.56
C GLY A 100 -14.12 -12.82 31.50
N LEU A 101 -15.23 -12.20 31.92
CA LEU A 101 -16.19 -11.56 31.02
C LEU A 101 -15.57 -10.42 30.21
N ILE A 102 -14.76 -9.57 30.84
CA ILE A 102 -14.09 -8.43 30.20
C ILE A 102 -13.21 -8.91 29.03
N TRP A 103 -12.43 -9.96 29.23
CA TRP A 103 -11.55 -10.50 28.18
C TRP A 103 -12.31 -11.17 27.04
N LYS A 104 -13.48 -11.78 27.30
CA LYS A 104 -14.38 -12.27 26.26
C LYS A 104 -14.92 -11.12 25.41
N VAL A 105 -15.37 -10.04 26.04
CA VAL A 105 -15.86 -8.83 25.35
C VAL A 105 -14.75 -8.20 24.51
N VAL A 106 -13.56 -8.01 25.09
CA VAL A 106 -12.38 -7.47 24.40
C VAL A 106 -11.99 -8.33 23.20
N GLY A 107 -12.00 -9.66 23.36
CA GLY A 107 -11.67 -10.61 22.29
C GLY A 107 -12.63 -10.60 21.10
N VAL A 108 -13.80 -9.97 21.22
CA VAL A 108 -14.75 -9.76 20.12
C VAL A 108 -14.75 -8.30 19.64
N ALA A 109 -14.76 -7.34 20.56
CA ALA A 109 -14.84 -5.92 20.25
C ALA A 109 -13.60 -5.42 19.49
N VAL A 110 -12.40 -5.86 19.88
CA VAL A 110 -11.15 -5.42 19.22
C VAL A 110 -11.06 -5.94 17.78
N PRO A 111 -11.33 -7.23 17.46
CA PRO A 111 -11.41 -7.69 16.08
C PRO A 111 -12.44 -6.95 15.21
N ILE A 112 -13.62 -6.61 15.75
CA ILE A 112 -14.63 -5.82 15.02
C ILE A 112 -14.08 -4.43 14.70
N LEU A 113 -13.49 -3.76 15.69
CA LEU A 113 -12.88 -2.45 15.51
C LEU A 113 -11.72 -2.52 14.49
N ALA A 114 -10.88 -3.55 14.57
CA ALA A 114 -9.83 -3.79 13.60
C ALA A 114 -10.42 -3.96 12.18
N ALA A 115 -11.46 -4.78 12.02
CA ALA A 115 -12.13 -4.99 10.73
C ALA A 115 -12.63 -3.69 10.11
N ALA A 116 -13.17 -2.77 10.92
CA ALA A 116 -13.62 -1.45 10.45
C ALA A 116 -12.49 -0.57 9.92
N VAL A 117 -11.27 -0.70 10.47
CA VAL A 117 -10.11 0.14 10.13
C VAL A 117 -9.21 -0.52 9.08
N VAL A 118 -9.30 -1.84 8.89
CA VAL A 118 -8.47 -2.65 7.99
C VAL A 118 -8.34 -2.08 6.57
N PRO A 119 -9.39 -1.60 5.87
CA PRO A 119 -9.22 -1.06 4.52
C PRO A 119 -8.26 0.13 4.45
N TRP A 120 -8.21 0.96 5.49
CA TRP A 120 -7.26 2.06 5.57
C TRP A 120 -5.85 1.57 5.94
N LEU A 121 -5.71 0.68 6.94
CA LEU A 121 -4.41 0.10 7.31
C LEU A 121 -3.76 -0.63 6.13
N ALA A 122 -4.52 -1.48 5.45
CA ALA A 122 -4.09 -2.18 4.25
C ALA A 122 -3.65 -1.20 3.15
N HIS A 123 -4.34 -0.07 2.98
CA HIS A 123 -3.93 0.96 2.03
C HIS A 123 -2.60 1.61 2.42
N ALA A 124 -2.43 1.98 3.69
CA ALA A 124 -1.23 2.62 4.19
C ALA A 124 0.00 1.69 4.06
N GLU A 125 -0.15 0.42 4.42
CA GLU A 125 0.89 -0.59 4.26
C GLU A 125 1.23 -0.82 2.78
N GLU A 126 0.22 -1.01 1.93
CA GLU A 126 0.45 -1.21 0.50
C GLU A 126 1.09 0.01 -0.16
N LEU A 127 0.76 1.23 0.27
CA LEU A 127 1.45 2.43 -0.20
C LEU A 127 2.95 2.39 0.16
N ALA A 128 3.30 1.98 1.38
CA ALA A 128 4.69 1.88 1.83
C ALA A 128 5.47 0.77 1.10
N PHE A 129 4.88 -0.41 0.94
CA PHE A 129 5.57 -1.57 0.36
C PHE A 129 5.57 -1.60 -1.17
N ARG A 130 4.53 -1.06 -1.82
CA ARG A 130 4.41 -1.05 -3.30
C ARG A 130 5.01 0.18 -3.96
N ASP A 131 5.51 1.15 -3.19
CA ASP A 131 6.14 2.35 -3.74
C ASP A 131 7.15 2.00 -4.84
N ARG A 132 6.81 2.38 -6.08
CA ARG A 132 7.57 2.18 -7.31
C ARG A 132 8.00 0.73 -7.56
N ALA A 133 7.27 -0.26 -7.04
CA ALA A 133 7.64 -1.66 -7.15
C ALA A 133 7.73 -2.13 -8.61
N GLU A 134 6.98 -1.51 -9.54
CA GLU A 134 7.05 -1.80 -10.97
C GLU A 134 8.43 -1.52 -11.60
N ARG A 135 9.21 -0.59 -11.02
CA ARG A 135 10.55 -0.21 -11.48
C ARG A 135 11.67 -0.94 -10.75
N GLN A 136 11.35 -1.82 -9.80
CA GLN A 136 12.34 -2.50 -8.97
C GLN A 136 12.75 -3.86 -9.57
N GLY A 137 14.03 -4.20 -9.44
CA GLY A 137 14.55 -5.53 -9.73
C GLY A 137 14.02 -6.60 -8.77
N VAL A 138 14.12 -7.87 -9.16
CA VAL A 138 13.58 -9.03 -8.42
C VAL A 138 14.11 -9.09 -6.99
N ARG A 139 15.42 -8.90 -6.78
CA ARG A 139 16.03 -8.90 -5.44
C ARG A 139 15.34 -7.92 -4.49
N ARG A 140 15.11 -6.68 -4.93
CA ARG A 140 14.49 -5.63 -4.10
C ARG A 140 13.00 -5.91 -3.84
N LYS A 141 12.30 -6.49 -4.81
CA LYS A 141 10.90 -6.93 -4.64
C LYS A 141 10.79 -7.99 -3.55
N VAL A 142 11.67 -9.00 -3.59
CA VAL A 142 11.71 -10.09 -2.60
C VAL A 142 12.08 -9.57 -1.22
N THR A 143 13.15 -8.77 -1.09
CA THR A 143 13.57 -8.24 0.23
C THR A 143 12.48 -7.38 0.87
N ARG A 144 11.71 -6.61 0.09
CA ARG A 144 10.56 -5.88 0.60
C ARG A 144 9.43 -6.79 1.10
N GLN A 145 9.22 -7.96 0.51
CA GLN A 145 8.19 -8.90 0.98
C GLN A 145 8.61 -9.61 2.28
N VAL A 146 9.90 -9.91 2.40
CA VAL A 146 10.45 -10.40 3.66
C VAL A 146 10.31 -9.34 4.75
N ALA A 147 10.65 -8.08 4.45
CA ALA A 147 10.46 -6.97 5.39
C ALA A 147 8.98 -6.76 5.77
N PHE A 148 8.06 -6.91 4.80
CA PHE A 148 6.61 -6.89 5.05
C PHE A 148 6.22 -7.93 6.11
N GLY A 149 6.64 -9.18 5.92
CA GLY A 149 6.40 -10.25 6.87
C GLY A 149 7.01 -9.97 8.25
N LEU A 150 8.29 -9.59 8.29
CA LEU A 150 9.03 -9.31 9.54
C LEU A 150 8.50 -8.11 10.32
N THR A 151 7.88 -7.12 9.67
CA THR A 151 7.28 -5.96 10.36
C THR A 151 6.18 -6.39 11.33
N HIS A 152 5.49 -7.51 11.03
CA HIS A 152 4.44 -8.05 11.88
C HIS A 152 4.95 -8.66 13.21
N PHE A 153 6.27 -8.86 13.34
CA PHE A 153 6.87 -9.24 14.61
C PHE A 153 6.56 -8.21 15.71
N TRP A 154 6.47 -6.93 15.36
CA TRP A 154 6.06 -5.86 16.27
C TRP A 154 4.62 -5.99 16.77
N ALA A 155 3.75 -6.71 16.05
CA ALA A 155 2.39 -7.06 16.47
C ALA A 155 2.33 -8.36 17.30
N GLY A 156 3.47 -8.86 17.78
CA GLY A 156 3.53 -10.06 18.61
C GLY A 156 3.46 -11.37 17.84
N ILE A 157 3.43 -11.30 16.51
CA ILE A 157 3.34 -12.48 15.63
C ILE A 157 4.65 -13.29 15.71
N PRO A 158 4.60 -14.63 15.84
CA PRO A 158 5.80 -15.47 15.86
C PRO A 158 6.68 -15.31 14.62
N ILE A 159 7.98 -15.56 14.77
CA ILE A 159 8.95 -15.41 13.66
C ILE A 159 8.57 -16.30 12.47
N ALA A 160 8.16 -17.55 12.70
CA ALA A 160 7.69 -18.46 11.65
C ALA A 160 6.52 -17.88 10.86
N ALA A 161 5.56 -17.25 11.55
CA ALA A 161 4.41 -16.63 10.90
C ALA A 161 4.83 -15.36 10.14
N CYS A 162 5.76 -14.57 10.67
CA CYS A 162 6.34 -13.44 9.96
C CYS A 162 7.02 -13.87 8.64
N LEU A 163 7.78 -14.96 8.66
CA LEU A 163 8.39 -15.53 7.45
C LEU A 163 7.32 -16.02 6.47
N ALA A 164 6.31 -16.74 6.96
CA ALA A 164 5.20 -17.20 6.12
C ALA A 164 4.41 -16.04 5.48
N LEU A 165 4.23 -14.91 6.18
CA LEU A 165 3.58 -13.70 5.66
C LEU A 165 4.33 -13.05 4.47
N THR A 166 5.58 -13.43 4.21
CA THR A 166 6.26 -13.10 2.94
C THR A 166 5.43 -13.52 1.73
N ILE A 167 4.70 -14.64 1.84
CA ILE A 167 3.84 -15.19 0.78
C ILE A 167 2.65 -14.25 0.53
N SER A 168 2.02 -13.73 1.59
CA SER A 168 0.99 -12.70 1.48
C SER A 168 1.54 -11.47 0.77
N GLY A 169 2.73 -10.99 1.17
CA GLY A 169 3.39 -9.86 0.54
C GLY A 169 3.63 -10.08 -0.96
N LEU A 170 4.08 -11.27 -1.36
CA LEU A 170 4.26 -11.65 -2.77
C LEU A 170 2.93 -11.70 -3.53
N TYR A 171 1.87 -12.23 -2.92
CA TYR A 171 0.54 -12.24 -3.51
C TYR A 171 0.02 -10.81 -3.75
N PHE A 172 0.12 -9.93 -2.76
CA PHE A 172 -0.28 -8.52 -2.92
C PHE A 172 0.60 -7.79 -3.94
N LEU A 173 1.92 -8.06 -3.95
CA LEU A 173 2.81 -7.55 -5.01
C LEU A 173 2.33 -7.98 -6.40
N MET A 174 1.93 -9.24 -6.58
CA MET A 174 1.43 -9.74 -7.85
C MET A 174 0.14 -9.01 -8.27
N VAL A 175 -0.79 -8.80 -7.33
CA VAL A 175 -2.02 -8.03 -7.58
C VAL A 175 -1.68 -6.59 -7.99
N TYR A 176 -0.77 -5.92 -7.28
CA TYR A 176 -0.28 -4.59 -7.63
C TYR A 176 0.35 -4.55 -9.03
N LEU A 177 1.26 -5.47 -9.35
CA LEU A 177 1.96 -5.50 -10.64
C LEU A 177 1.00 -5.76 -11.81
N ARG A 178 -0.01 -6.62 -11.62
CA ARG A 178 -1.08 -6.80 -12.61
C ARG A 178 -1.93 -5.54 -12.77
N ALA A 179 -2.23 -4.85 -11.66
CA ALA A 179 -3.03 -3.63 -11.68
C ALA A 179 -2.30 -2.49 -12.41
N ILE A 180 -1.02 -2.26 -12.12
CA ILE A 180 -0.25 -1.20 -12.75
C ILE A 180 0.06 -1.51 -14.23
N ALA A 181 0.24 -2.78 -14.59
CA ALA A 181 0.38 -3.20 -15.98
C ALA A 181 -0.89 -2.89 -16.79
N ALA A 182 -2.08 -3.15 -16.23
CA ALA A 182 -3.35 -2.80 -16.88
C ALA A 182 -3.54 -1.28 -17.04
N LEU A 183 -2.90 -0.47 -16.20
CA LEU A 183 -2.88 1.00 -16.28
C LEU A 183 -1.70 1.54 -17.11
N GLY A 184 -0.97 0.67 -17.83
CA GLY A 184 0.24 1.02 -18.58
C GLY A 184 0.08 2.21 -19.52
N PRO A 185 -0.96 2.26 -20.38
CA PRO A 185 -1.18 3.39 -21.29
C PRO A 185 -1.40 4.72 -20.54
N GLU A 186 -2.21 4.71 -19.48
CA GLU A 186 -2.45 5.90 -18.66
C GLU A 186 -1.17 6.34 -17.92
N LEU A 187 -0.38 5.39 -17.44
CA LEU A 187 0.90 5.65 -16.79
C LEU A 187 1.91 6.27 -17.77
N ALA A 188 1.94 5.80 -19.01
CA ALA A 188 2.80 6.35 -20.07
C ALA A 188 2.37 7.78 -20.43
N ALA A 189 1.07 8.02 -20.63
CA ALA A 189 0.53 9.35 -20.87
C ALA A 189 0.80 10.31 -19.71
N ALA A 190 0.70 9.85 -18.46
CA ALA A 190 1.01 10.65 -17.29
C ALA A 190 2.51 11.03 -17.20
N GLN A 191 3.39 10.17 -17.70
CA GLN A 191 4.85 10.36 -17.74
C GLN A 191 5.30 11.24 -18.91
N GLU A 192 4.47 11.44 -19.93
CA GLU A 192 4.84 12.27 -21.07
C GLU A 192 5.04 13.72 -20.61
N MET A 193 6.26 14.22 -20.80
CA MET A 193 6.62 15.60 -20.52
C MET A 193 6.14 16.49 -21.67
N PRO A 194 5.65 17.71 -21.38
CA PRO A 194 5.33 18.67 -22.43
C PRO A 194 6.60 18.98 -23.24
N LYS A 195 6.52 18.77 -24.55
CA LYS A 195 7.62 19.08 -25.46
C LYS A 195 7.54 20.54 -25.84
N TYR A 196 8.67 21.23 -25.80
CA TYR A 196 8.79 22.56 -26.39
C TYR A 196 8.67 22.43 -27.91
N GLU A 197 7.68 23.08 -28.51
CA GLU A 197 7.48 23.11 -29.95
C GLU A 197 8.02 24.42 -30.53
N ARG A 198 9.02 24.29 -31.42
CA ARG A 198 9.65 25.42 -32.11
C ARG A 198 8.93 25.70 -33.42
N LEU A 199 8.62 26.96 -33.69
CA LEU A 199 8.18 27.38 -35.02
C LEU A 199 9.27 27.12 -36.06
N PRO A 200 8.93 26.54 -37.22
CA PRO A 200 9.87 26.32 -38.30
C PRO A 200 10.35 27.67 -38.87
N TYR A 201 11.62 27.76 -39.27
CA TYR A 201 12.10 28.93 -39.98
C TYR A 201 11.58 28.93 -41.43
N PRO A 202 11.28 30.11 -41.99
CA PRO A 202 10.90 30.22 -43.40
C PRO A 202 12.05 29.71 -44.28
N ALA A 203 11.69 28.89 -45.27
CA ALA A 203 12.60 28.42 -46.29
C ALA A 203 13.03 29.60 -47.20
N PRO A 204 14.25 29.60 -47.72
CA PRO A 204 14.64 30.56 -48.75
C PRO A 204 13.74 30.41 -49.98
N PRO A 205 13.19 31.52 -50.54
CA PRO A 205 12.44 31.44 -51.79
C PRO A 205 13.36 31.04 -52.95
N ALA A 206 12.82 30.28 -53.92
CA ALA A 206 13.59 29.72 -55.04
C ALA A 206 14.23 30.78 -55.95
N ASN A 207 13.72 32.01 -55.92
CA ASN A 207 14.13 33.15 -56.75
C ASN A 207 14.90 34.23 -55.95
N LEU A 208 15.60 33.85 -54.88
CA LEU A 208 16.30 34.78 -53.99
C LEU A 208 17.25 35.76 -54.72
N GLY A 209 17.81 35.37 -55.87
CA GLY A 209 18.70 36.21 -56.69
C GLY A 209 18.00 37.15 -57.68
N GLN A 210 16.68 37.04 -57.88
CA GLN A 210 15.93 37.84 -58.87
C GLN A 210 15.29 39.09 -58.26
N HIS A 211 15.06 39.10 -56.94
CA HIS A 211 14.46 40.21 -56.23
C HIS A 211 15.41 40.71 -55.15
N PRO A 212 15.99 41.93 -55.29
CA PRO A 212 16.93 42.46 -54.31
C PRO A 212 16.32 42.59 -52.91
N ASP A 213 14.99 42.78 -52.81
CA ASP A 213 14.28 42.91 -51.52
C ASP A 213 13.95 41.56 -50.86
N ALA A 214 13.94 40.45 -51.60
CA ALA A 214 13.52 39.14 -51.08
C ALA A 214 14.46 38.61 -49.99
N ALA A 215 15.75 38.94 -50.07
CA ALA A 215 16.71 38.60 -49.03
C ALA A 215 16.43 39.37 -47.72
N ALA A 216 16.10 40.66 -47.82
CA ALA A 216 15.77 41.49 -46.66
C ALA A 216 14.45 41.06 -46.00
N GLU A 217 13.44 40.69 -46.80
CA GLU A 217 12.17 40.14 -46.30
C GLU A 217 12.33 38.81 -45.60
N LEU A 218 13.08 37.87 -46.19
CA LEU A 218 13.39 36.59 -45.56
C LEU A 218 14.11 36.79 -44.22
N GLN A 219 15.06 37.72 -44.16
CA GLN A 219 15.78 38.02 -42.93
C GLN A 219 14.84 38.56 -41.84
N ARG A 220 13.97 39.52 -42.18
CA ARG A 220 12.95 40.06 -41.25
C ARG A 220 12.03 38.96 -40.72
N GLU A 221 11.57 38.05 -41.58
CA GLU A 221 10.70 36.96 -41.16
C GLU A 221 11.45 35.94 -40.28
N ARG A 222 12.71 35.63 -40.59
CA ARG A 222 13.56 34.78 -39.75
C ARG A 222 13.81 35.38 -38.37
N GLU A 223 14.03 36.69 -38.28
CA GLU A 223 14.19 37.41 -37.02
C GLU A 223 12.89 37.41 -36.21
N ARG A 224 11.74 37.63 -36.86
CA ARG A 224 10.42 37.49 -36.23
C ARG A 224 10.22 36.09 -35.65
N VAL A 225 10.48 35.04 -36.43
CA VAL A 225 10.38 33.63 -35.99
C VAL A 225 11.37 33.34 -34.85
N ARG A 226 12.57 33.93 -34.87
CA ARG A 226 13.55 33.80 -33.79
C ARG A 226 13.04 34.43 -32.49
N MET A 227 12.56 35.67 -32.53
CA MET A 227 12.02 36.37 -31.35
C MET A 227 10.80 35.65 -30.78
N GLU A 228 9.90 35.18 -31.65
CA GLU A 228 8.72 34.42 -31.23
C GLU A 228 9.09 33.07 -30.59
N ASN A 229 10.07 32.35 -31.16
CA ASN A 229 10.60 31.14 -30.55
C ASN A 229 11.26 31.42 -29.18
N GLU A 230 11.97 32.53 -29.04
CA GLU A 230 12.57 32.92 -27.76
C GLU A 230 11.51 33.24 -26.71
N ARG A 231 10.46 33.99 -27.07
CA ARG A 231 9.30 34.25 -26.22
C ARG A 231 8.64 32.93 -25.77
N ARG A 232 8.31 32.04 -26.71
CA ARG A 232 7.70 30.72 -26.42
C ARG A 232 8.58 29.85 -25.54
N ARG A 233 9.90 29.87 -25.75
CA ARG A 233 10.86 29.12 -24.92
C ARG A 233 10.86 29.63 -23.49
N ASN A 234 10.86 30.95 -23.30
CA ASN A 234 10.84 31.56 -21.97
C ASN A 234 9.51 31.25 -21.27
N GLU A 235 8.37 31.39 -21.95
CA GLU A 235 7.05 31.00 -21.42
C GLU A 235 6.97 29.51 -21.06
N TRP A 236 7.54 28.65 -21.90
CA TRP A 236 7.64 27.22 -21.61
C TRP A 236 8.51 26.95 -20.39
N ALA A 237 9.66 27.63 -20.27
CA ALA A 237 10.58 27.49 -19.13
C ALA A 237 9.92 27.96 -17.81
N ASP A 238 9.20 29.07 -17.83
CA ASP A 238 8.48 29.60 -16.67
C ASP A 238 7.38 28.64 -16.19
N ASN A 239 6.75 27.91 -17.12
CA ASN A 239 5.72 26.92 -16.81
C ASN A 239 6.26 25.51 -16.53
N LEU A 240 7.53 25.24 -16.82
CA LEU A 240 8.11 23.89 -16.77
C LEU A 240 8.02 23.28 -15.35
N GLY A 241 8.28 24.07 -14.32
CA GLY A 241 8.20 23.62 -12.92
C GLY A 241 6.80 23.15 -12.52
N TYR A 242 5.77 23.89 -12.91
CA TYR A 242 4.37 23.53 -12.69
C TYR A 242 4.00 22.26 -13.47
N GLN A 243 4.42 22.17 -14.74
CA GLN A 243 4.17 21.00 -15.58
C GLN A 243 4.83 19.72 -15.05
N ILE A 244 6.05 19.81 -14.54
CA ILE A 244 6.76 18.68 -13.89
C ILE A 244 5.99 18.22 -12.65
N THR A 245 5.54 19.15 -11.81
CA THR A 245 4.75 18.83 -10.60
C THR A 245 3.43 18.17 -10.98
N ALA A 246 2.69 18.75 -11.94
CA ALA A 246 1.43 18.19 -12.42
C ALA A 246 1.59 16.78 -13.02
N SER A 247 2.67 16.52 -13.77
CA SER A 247 2.95 15.17 -14.27
C SER A 247 3.27 14.19 -13.14
N ARG A 248 4.07 14.59 -12.15
CA ARG A 248 4.35 13.74 -10.97
C ARG A 248 3.06 13.39 -10.24
N ASP A 249 2.16 14.36 -10.04
CA ASP A 249 0.87 14.14 -9.41
C ASP A 249 0.00 13.16 -10.22
N ARG A 250 -0.04 13.29 -11.55
CA ARG A 250 -0.76 12.35 -12.42
C ARG A 250 -0.20 10.93 -12.31
N VAL A 251 1.14 10.78 -12.33
CA VAL A 251 1.80 9.48 -12.17
C VAL A 251 1.46 8.85 -10.81
N ASP A 252 1.47 9.64 -9.75
CA ASP A 252 1.17 9.17 -8.41
C ASP A 252 -0.32 8.82 -8.25
N GLN A 253 -1.23 9.52 -8.92
CA GLN A 253 -2.65 9.16 -8.98
C GLN A 253 -2.87 7.80 -9.66
N VAL A 254 -2.21 7.54 -10.80
CA VAL A 254 -2.29 6.24 -11.49
C VAL A 254 -1.76 5.11 -10.60
N ARG A 255 -0.62 5.32 -9.94
CA ARG A 255 -0.06 4.36 -8.97
C ARG A 255 -0.99 4.11 -7.80
N ARG A 256 -1.59 5.16 -7.23
CA ARG A 256 -2.56 5.03 -6.11
C ARG A 256 -3.76 4.16 -6.48
N ARG A 257 -4.20 4.15 -7.74
CA ARG A 257 -5.25 3.23 -8.21
C ARG A 257 -4.78 1.77 -8.20
N ALA A 258 -3.55 1.49 -8.61
CA ALA A 258 -2.96 0.15 -8.50
C ALA A 258 -2.77 -0.28 -7.04
N VAL A 259 -2.31 0.63 -6.17
CA VAL A 259 -2.20 0.42 -4.72
C VAL A 259 -3.57 0.09 -4.13
N ALA A 260 -4.63 0.84 -4.46
CA ALA A 260 -5.97 0.58 -3.95
C ALA A 260 -6.47 -0.85 -4.28
N LYS A 261 -6.15 -1.38 -5.47
CA LYS A 261 -6.51 -2.76 -5.86
C LYS A 261 -5.74 -3.82 -5.06
N SER A 262 -4.46 -3.57 -4.77
CA SER A 262 -3.64 -4.42 -3.90
C SER A 262 -4.13 -4.37 -2.45
N ALA A 263 -4.39 -3.16 -1.95
CA ALA A 263 -4.95 -2.91 -0.62
C ALA A 263 -6.33 -3.55 -0.44
N ALA A 264 -7.15 -3.61 -1.49
CA ALA A 264 -8.43 -4.30 -1.45
C ALA A 264 -8.25 -5.82 -1.26
N ALA A 265 -7.34 -6.44 -2.00
CA ALA A 265 -7.02 -7.87 -1.83
C ALA A 265 -6.46 -8.14 -0.42
N HIS A 266 -5.58 -7.27 0.08
CA HIS A 266 -5.04 -7.35 1.43
C HIS A 266 -6.14 -7.20 2.50
N ALA A 267 -7.02 -6.20 2.37
CA ALA A 267 -8.13 -6.01 3.29
C ALA A 267 -9.09 -7.21 3.30
N VAL A 268 -9.39 -7.79 2.13
CA VAL A 268 -10.21 -9.02 2.03
C VAL A 268 -9.54 -10.20 2.73
N SER A 269 -8.22 -10.42 2.57
CA SER A 269 -7.50 -11.45 3.32
C SER A 269 -7.62 -11.26 4.84
N ASN A 270 -7.47 -10.02 5.33
CA ASN A 270 -7.61 -9.72 6.76
C ASN A 270 -9.05 -9.92 7.24
N TRP A 271 -10.06 -9.54 6.46
CA TRP A 271 -11.46 -9.79 6.81
C TRP A 271 -11.81 -11.28 6.85
N VAL A 272 -11.32 -12.09 5.90
CA VAL A 272 -11.51 -13.54 5.95
C VAL A 272 -10.95 -14.10 7.25
N LEU A 273 -9.73 -13.69 7.65
CA LEU A 273 -9.11 -14.10 8.90
C LEU A 273 -9.92 -13.66 10.13
N ILE A 274 -10.39 -12.41 10.17
CA ILE A 274 -11.20 -11.89 11.27
C ILE A 274 -12.54 -12.62 11.38
N VAL A 275 -13.22 -12.87 10.26
CA VAL A 275 -14.48 -13.61 10.24
C VAL A 275 -14.28 -15.04 10.76
N LEU A 276 -13.23 -15.74 10.31
CA LEU A 276 -12.89 -17.07 10.81
C LEU A 276 -12.62 -17.07 12.32
N LEU A 277 -11.90 -16.06 12.82
CA LEU A 277 -11.66 -15.90 14.26
C LEU A 277 -12.95 -15.68 15.04
N VAL A 278 -13.82 -14.76 14.59
CA VAL A 278 -15.09 -14.46 15.26
C VAL A 278 -16.00 -15.70 15.29
N LEU A 279 -16.08 -16.43 14.17
CA LEU A 279 -16.85 -17.68 14.09
C LEU A 279 -16.30 -18.75 15.04
N PHE A 280 -14.97 -18.89 15.12
CA PHE A 280 -14.33 -19.80 16.06
C PHE A 280 -14.64 -19.45 17.52
N LEU A 281 -14.55 -18.16 17.88
CA LEU A 281 -14.85 -17.68 19.23
C LEU A 281 -16.33 -17.88 19.59
N ALA A 282 -17.25 -17.57 18.66
CA ALA A 282 -18.67 -17.78 18.85
C ALA A 282 -19.01 -19.26 19.05
N ARG A 283 -18.45 -20.16 18.21
CA ARG A 283 -18.62 -21.61 18.37
C ARG A 283 -18.12 -22.10 19.72
N ARG A 284 -16.94 -21.65 20.15
CA ARG A 284 -16.38 -22.02 21.46
C ARG A 284 -17.28 -21.57 22.61
N ALA A 285 -17.87 -20.37 22.51
CA ALA A 285 -18.79 -19.85 23.52
C ALA A 285 -20.11 -20.62 23.58
N LEU A 286 -20.59 -21.19 22.46
CA LEU A 286 -21.82 -22.00 22.43
C LEU A 286 -21.64 -23.41 23.00
N VAL A 287 -20.40 -23.92 23.01
CA VAL A 287 -20.06 -25.28 23.50
C VAL A 287 -19.63 -25.28 24.97
N SER A 288 -19.34 -24.11 25.54
CA SER A 288 -18.92 -23.94 26.95
C SER A 288 -20.09 -23.58 27.83
#